data_AF-A0A7X5XRM0-F1
#
_entry.id   AF-A0A7X5XRM0-F1
#
_cell.length_a   1.000
_cell.length_b   1.000
_cell.length_c   1.000
_cell.angle_alpha   90.00
_cell.angle_beta   90.00
_cell.angle_gamma   90.00
#
_symmetry.space_group_name_H-M   'P 1'
#
loop_
_entity.id
_entity.type
_entity.pdbx_description
1 polymer ?
#
loop_
_entity_poly.entity_id
_entity_poly.type
_entity_poly.pdbx_seq_one_letter_code
_entity_poly.pdbx_strand_id
1 'polypeptide(L)'
;MNRLLSQPAIGAVLVLQLASAGALGALWLRDGWITPTGIAFALLPLGLLLWGVMAGGDDRSQIGIMIWALTMFGPLIPAVYVLQSGPENWFVQWRFMAAFGGGYVMVLIVFMLWLAAWTAWVPSAPGAMPLSEHRLKQRIGSLANAGLHLRVERPAGEPDRILIARGFRDGKRTIGVRLTFVSRRHCVLAREVSLIRGDKPMNASEARMRSGPRNHDGKHPDADLIYDASLTASPPSEAVRRRIALRITDDRVEIAGDKDIAAAPANLAHVLTKVVHQSGWAWQGVFADWQRGCR
;
A
#
# COMPACT_ATOMS: atom_id res chain seq x y z
N MET A 1 -12.91 -2.69 2.27
CA MET A 1 -12.28 -2.13 3.49
C MET A 1 -10.78 -2.33 3.39
N ASN A 2 -10.04 -1.31 2.92
CA ASN A 2 -8.59 -1.36 2.80
C ASN A 2 -7.95 -0.93 4.13
N ARG A 3 -7.40 -1.91 4.88
CA ARG A 3 -6.92 -1.74 6.25
C ARG A 3 -5.44 -1.36 6.39
N LEU A 4 -4.66 -1.34 5.31
CA LEU A 4 -3.23 -0.97 5.37
C LEU A 4 -2.96 0.50 5.04
N LEU A 5 -3.92 1.17 4.41
CA LEU A 5 -3.88 2.59 4.06
C LEU A 5 -5.21 3.29 4.40
N SER A 6 -5.86 2.89 5.49
CA SER A 6 -6.83 3.79 6.07
C SER A 6 -6.05 5.01 6.56
N GLN A 7 -6.11 6.11 5.80
CA GLN A 7 -5.75 7.46 6.21
C GLN A 7 -6.05 7.77 7.70
N PRO A 8 -7.11 7.23 8.35
CA PRO A 8 -7.29 7.38 9.80
C PRO A 8 -6.28 6.67 10.70
N ALA A 9 -5.66 5.54 10.33
CA ALA A 9 -4.69 4.84 11.20
C ALA A 9 -3.32 5.52 11.20
N ILE A 10 -2.81 5.87 10.01
CA ILE A 10 -1.59 6.67 9.86
C ILE A 10 -1.82 8.08 10.43
N GLY A 11 -2.98 8.67 10.18
CA GLY A 11 -3.39 9.94 10.77
C GLY A 11 -3.50 9.87 12.29
N ALA A 12 -4.11 8.82 12.85
CA ALA A 12 -4.23 8.63 14.30
C ALA A 12 -2.86 8.47 14.96
N VAL A 13 -1.95 7.69 14.37
CA VAL A 13 -0.60 7.53 14.92
C VAL A 13 0.23 8.81 14.78
N LEU A 14 0.11 9.56 13.67
CA LEU A 14 0.70 10.90 13.55
C LEU A 14 0.15 11.85 14.61
N VAL A 15 -1.16 11.84 14.85
CA VAL A 15 -1.80 12.66 15.90
C VAL A 15 -1.32 12.24 17.29
N LEU A 16 -1.24 10.93 17.57
CA LEU A 16 -0.71 10.40 18.82
C LEU A 16 0.76 10.78 19.02
N GLN A 17 1.56 10.75 17.95
CA GLN A 17 2.96 11.12 17.99
C GLN A 17 3.15 12.62 18.23
N LEU A 18 2.37 13.47 17.53
CA LEU A 18 2.36 14.92 17.74
C LEU A 18 1.86 15.30 19.13
N ALA A 19 0.83 14.61 19.64
CA ALA A 19 0.32 14.80 20.99
C ALA A 19 1.35 14.36 22.04
N SER A 20 2.05 13.25 21.82
CA SER A 20 3.11 12.77 22.72
C SER A 20 4.31 13.73 22.73
N ALA A 21 4.75 14.20 21.56
CA ALA A 21 5.81 15.19 21.44
C ALA A 21 5.42 16.55 22.06
N GLY A 22 4.19 17.00 21.83
CA GLY A 22 3.65 18.23 22.43
C GLY A 22 3.52 18.14 23.95
N ALA A 23 3.06 17.00 24.48
CA ALA A 23 2.98 16.76 25.92
C ALA A 23 4.37 16.74 26.59
N LEU A 24 5.35 16.07 25.96
CA LEU A 24 6.73 16.07 26.44
C LEU A 24 7.35 17.49 26.41
N GLY A 25 7.10 18.25 25.34
CA GLY A 25 7.54 19.63 25.23
C GLY A 25 6.92 20.54 26.30
N ALA A 26 5.62 20.38 26.57
CA ALA A 26 4.91 21.16 27.59
C ALA A 26 5.40 20.82 29.02
N LEU A 27 5.63 19.54 29.32
CA LEU A 27 6.19 19.11 30.60
C LEU A 27 7.61 19.65 30.81
N TRP A 28 8.44 19.60 29.77
CA TRP A 28 9.78 20.16 29.82
C TRP A 28 9.79 21.68 30.00
N LEU A 29 8.92 22.42 29.28
CA LEU A 29 8.78 23.88 29.45
C LEU A 29 8.31 24.28 30.84
N ARG A 30 7.52 23.42 31.50
CA ARG A 30 6.98 23.66 32.84
C ARG A 30 7.99 23.36 33.94
N ASP A 31 8.61 22.18 33.89
CA ASP A 31 9.36 21.63 35.02
C ASP A 31 10.88 21.57 34.77
N GLY A 32 11.36 21.90 33.56
CA GLY A 32 12.78 21.87 33.19
C GLY A 32 13.40 20.47 33.05
N TRP A 33 12.62 19.43 33.35
CA TRP A 33 12.98 18.01 33.25
C TRP A 33 11.77 17.16 32.82
N ILE A 34 12.01 15.92 32.41
CA ILE A 34 10.96 14.97 32.06
C ILE A 34 10.91 13.87 33.13
N THR A 35 9.75 13.69 33.75
CA THR A 35 9.54 12.66 34.77
C THR A 35 9.50 11.24 34.16
N PRO A 36 9.89 10.19 34.91
CA PRO A 36 9.80 8.81 34.44
C PRO A 36 8.40 8.39 33.98
N THR A 37 7.36 8.93 34.62
CA THR A 37 5.96 8.75 34.22
C THR A 37 5.66 9.39 32.86
N GLY A 38 6.19 10.57 32.58
CA GLY A 38 6.07 11.22 31.26
C GLY A 38 6.71 10.39 30.13
N ILE A 39 7.84 9.75 30.40
CA ILE A 39 8.51 8.83 29.46
C ILE A 39 7.65 7.59 29.20
N ALA A 40 7.08 7.00 30.26
CA ALA A 40 6.21 5.83 30.14
C ALA A 40 4.95 6.14 29.30
N PHE A 41 4.32 7.30 29.50
CA PHE A 41 3.17 7.73 28.70
C PHE A 41 3.53 7.99 27.23
N ALA A 42 4.71 8.55 26.94
CA ALA A 42 5.16 8.79 25.57
C ALA A 42 5.49 7.50 24.80
N LEU A 43 5.92 6.44 25.50
CA LEU A 43 6.25 5.14 24.90
C LEU A 43 5.07 4.15 24.91
N LEU A 44 4.01 4.42 25.67
CA LEU A 44 2.81 3.59 25.74
C LEU A 44 2.18 3.30 24.36
N PRO A 45 2.07 4.28 23.43
CA PRO A 45 1.58 4.00 22.08
C PRO A 45 2.45 2.99 21.32
N LEU A 46 3.78 3.04 21.48
CA LEU A 46 4.69 2.06 20.87
C LEU A 46 4.44 0.66 21.43
N GLY A 47 4.32 0.53 22.76
CA GLY A 47 4.05 -0.76 23.42
C GLY A 47 2.73 -1.39 22.96
N LEU A 48 1.66 -0.60 22.87
CA LEU A 48 0.35 -1.07 22.38
C LEU A 48 0.40 -1.49 20.90
N LEU A 49 1.17 -0.78 20.07
CA LEU A 49 1.31 -1.09 18.65
C LEU A 49 2.13 -2.37 18.43
N LEU A 50 3.22 -2.55 19.18
CA LEU A 50 4.03 -3.77 19.16
C LEU A 50 3.24 -4.98 19.65
N TRP A 51 2.44 -4.82 20.71
CA TRP A 51 1.54 -5.87 21.20
C TRP A 51 0.52 -6.29 20.14
N GLY A 52 -0.12 -5.32 19.47
CA GLY A 52 -1.08 -5.59 18.40
C GLY A 52 -0.47 -6.29 17.19
N VAL A 53 0.80 -6.05 16.89
CA VAL A 53 1.53 -6.73 15.80
C VAL A 53 1.93 -8.16 16.20
N MET A 54 2.45 -8.38 17.41
CA MET A 54 2.85 -9.72 17.86
C MET A 54 1.66 -10.69 18.00
N ALA A 55 0.44 -10.18 18.20
CA ALA A 55 -0.77 -10.99 18.21
C ALA A 55 -1.26 -11.44 16.81
N GLY A 56 -0.64 -10.95 15.72
CA GLY A 56 -1.22 -10.98 14.37
C GLY A 56 -0.70 -12.03 13.37
N GLY A 57 0.43 -12.70 13.61
CA GLY A 57 1.06 -13.64 12.65
C GLY A 57 2.27 -13.06 11.88
N ASP A 58 2.74 -13.79 10.86
CA ASP A 58 3.99 -13.51 10.11
C ASP A 58 3.80 -12.74 8.78
N ASP A 59 2.68 -12.03 8.60
CA ASP A 59 2.42 -11.33 7.33
C ASP A 59 3.43 -10.15 7.15
N ARG A 60 4.02 -9.98 5.96
CA ARG A 60 4.94 -8.86 5.66
C ARG A 60 4.36 -7.47 5.96
N SER A 61 3.04 -7.34 5.89
CA SER A 61 2.33 -6.12 6.24
C SER A 61 2.44 -5.80 7.74
N GLN A 62 2.41 -6.81 8.61
CA GLN A 62 2.58 -6.68 10.06
C GLN A 62 4.02 -6.35 10.42
N ILE A 63 5.00 -7.01 9.79
CA ILE A 63 6.42 -6.64 9.90
C ILE A 63 6.61 -5.18 9.45
N GLY A 64 5.97 -4.77 8.35
CA GLY A 64 6.00 -3.40 7.88
C GLY A 64 5.45 -2.40 8.91
N ILE A 65 4.32 -2.71 9.55
CA ILE A 65 3.74 -1.90 10.62
C ILE A 65 4.67 -1.81 11.84
N MET A 66 5.34 -2.90 12.22
CA MET A 66 6.30 -2.92 13.32
C MET A 66 7.51 -2.03 13.03
N ILE A 67 8.16 -2.19 11.86
CA ILE A 67 9.32 -1.37 11.47
C ILE A 67 8.89 0.11 11.40
N TRP A 68 7.68 0.39 10.92
CA TRP A 68 7.13 1.74 10.90
C TRP A 68 6.96 2.32 12.31
N ALA A 69 6.41 1.55 13.26
CA ALA A 69 6.26 1.98 14.64
C ALA A 69 7.63 2.27 15.30
N LEU A 70 8.61 1.38 15.12
CA LEU A 70 9.95 1.58 15.64
C LEU A 70 10.61 2.84 15.07
N THR A 71 10.43 3.09 13.77
CA THR A 71 10.95 4.30 13.11
C THR A 71 10.26 5.55 13.65
N MET A 72 8.95 5.48 13.91
CA MET A 72 8.17 6.58 14.46
C MET A 72 8.57 6.95 15.90
N PHE A 73 8.73 5.98 16.77
CA PHE A 73 8.95 6.24 18.20
C PHE A 73 10.43 6.19 18.62
N GLY A 74 11.31 5.56 17.84
CA GLY A 74 12.75 5.53 18.09
C GLY A 74 13.41 6.91 18.35
N PRO A 75 13.05 7.98 17.60
CA PRO A 75 13.58 9.33 17.82
C PRO A 75 13.21 9.96 19.17
N LEU A 76 12.20 9.44 19.88
CA LEU A 76 11.86 9.92 21.22
C LEU A 76 12.96 9.62 22.24
N ILE A 77 13.75 8.56 22.04
CA ILE A 77 14.84 8.16 22.95
C ILE A 77 15.95 9.23 23.01
N PRO A 78 16.58 9.63 21.88
CA PRO A 78 17.56 10.72 21.90
C PRO A 78 16.94 12.06 22.29
N ALA A 79 15.65 12.31 21.96
CA ALA A 79 14.95 13.52 22.38
C ALA A 79 14.83 13.60 23.91
N VAL A 80 14.43 12.51 24.57
CA VAL A 80 14.34 12.44 26.04
C VAL A 80 15.72 12.58 26.68
N TYR A 81 16.76 11.91 26.14
CA TYR A 81 18.12 12.04 26.63
C TYR A 81 18.62 13.49 26.62
N VAL A 82 18.37 14.21 25.53
CA VAL A 82 18.75 15.63 25.41
C VAL A 82 17.94 16.50 26.36
N LEU A 83 16.66 16.23 26.56
CA LEU A 83 15.80 16.99 27.48
C LEU A 83 16.15 16.75 28.96
N GLN A 84 16.87 15.68 29.30
CA GLN A 84 17.39 15.41 30.65
C GLN A 84 18.71 16.15 30.96
N SER A 85 19.37 16.75 29.97
CA SER A 85 20.68 17.41 30.14
C SER A 85 20.64 18.82 30.77
N GLY A 86 19.49 19.23 31.32
CA GLY A 86 19.32 20.45 32.12
C GLY A 86 19.12 21.75 31.32
N PRO A 87 18.49 22.80 31.91
CA PRO A 87 18.08 24.01 31.19
C PRO A 87 19.24 24.96 30.80
N GLU A 88 20.44 24.78 31.35
CA GLU A 88 21.58 25.67 31.12
C GLU A 88 22.10 25.64 29.67
N ASN A 89 21.77 24.57 28.91
CA ASN A 89 22.19 24.38 27.52
C ASN A 89 21.06 24.59 26.50
N TRP A 90 20.03 25.39 26.84
CA TRP A 90 18.79 25.52 26.06
C TRP A 90 19.02 25.81 24.55
N PHE A 91 20.00 26.66 24.23
CA PHE A 91 20.30 27.05 22.85
C PHE A 91 20.88 25.88 22.03
N VAL A 92 21.71 25.05 22.65
CA VAL A 92 22.27 23.83 22.04
C VAL A 92 21.18 22.77 21.88
N GLN A 93 20.30 22.65 22.87
CA GLN A 93 19.16 21.71 22.85
C GLN A 93 18.16 22.05 21.75
N TRP A 94 17.82 23.34 21.56
CA TRP A 94 16.89 23.76 20.51
C TRP A 94 17.47 23.54 19.11
N ARG A 95 18.76 23.84 18.89
CA ARG A 95 19.43 23.56 17.61
C ARG A 95 19.51 22.06 17.32
N PHE A 96 19.79 21.25 18.33
CA PHE A 96 19.76 19.81 18.20
C PHE A 96 18.35 19.33 17.81
N MET A 97 17.30 19.76 18.52
CA MET A 97 15.93 19.37 18.21
C MET A 97 15.49 19.81 16.80
N ALA A 98 15.87 21.00 16.35
CA ALA A 98 15.56 21.48 15.01
C ALA A 98 16.32 20.69 13.92
N ALA A 99 17.62 20.48 14.09
CA ALA A 99 18.44 19.74 13.12
C ALA A 99 18.07 18.25 13.08
N PHE A 100 17.89 17.63 14.25
CA PHE A 100 17.47 16.24 14.40
C PHE A 100 16.05 16.03 13.89
N GLY A 101 15.11 16.90 14.26
CA GLY A 101 13.73 16.86 13.77
C GLY A 101 13.63 17.04 12.27
N GLY A 102 14.35 18.01 11.69
CA GLY A 102 14.39 18.23 10.24
C GLY A 102 15.02 17.05 9.50
N GLY A 103 16.15 16.53 9.97
CA GLY A 103 16.79 15.33 9.42
C GLY A 103 15.90 14.10 9.52
N TYR A 104 15.21 13.94 10.65
CA TYR A 104 14.27 12.86 10.87
C TYR A 104 13.08 12.91 9.89
N VAL A 105 12.49 14.07 9.64
CA VAL A 105 11.40 14.22 8.65
C VAL A 105 11.86 13.84 7.24
N MET A 106 13.07 14.24 6.83
CA MET A 106 13.64 13.83 5.55
C MET A 106 13.82 12.31 5.45
N VAL A 107 14.42 11.69 6.48
CA VAL A 107 14.60 10.24 6.57
C VAL A 107 13.24 9.52 6.55
N LEU A 108 12.24 10.07 7.24
CA LEU A 108 10.89 9.51 7.32
C LEU A 108 10.23 9.44 5.94
N ILE A 109 10.37 10.48 5.11
CA ILE A 109 9.81 10.51 3.75
C ILE A 109 10.43 9.41 2.88
N VAL A 110 11.77 9.32 2.88
CA VAL A 110 12.49 8.29 2.11
C VAL A 110 12.15 6.89 2.62
N PHE A 111 12.10 6.72 3.94
CA PHE A 111 11.73 5.47 4.58
C PHE A 111 10.30 5.06 4.25
N MET A 112 9.33 5.98 4.25
CA MET A 112 7.94 5.68 3.88
C MET A 112 7.84 5.20 2.43
N LEU A 113 8.55 5.84 1.49
CA LEU A 113 8.58 5.39 0.10
C LEU A 113 9.21 4.00 -0.04
N TRP A 114 10.31 3.75 0.67
CA TRP A 114 10.98 2.45 0.70
C TRP A 114 10.11 1.36 1.30
N LEU A 115 9.41 1.65 2.41
CA LEU A 115 8.55 0.71 3.13
C LEU A 115 7.29 0.39 2.33
N ALA A 116 6.69 1.40 1.68
CA ALA A 116 5.56 1.20 0.77
C ALA A 116 5.94 0.28 -0.39
N ALA A 117 7.09 0.55 -1.05
CA ALA A 117 7.61 -0.31 -2.09
C ALA A 117 7.94 -1.73 -1.60
N TRP A 118 8.43 -1.86 -0.36
CA TRP A 118 8.75 -3.17 0.24
C TRP A 118 7.52 -4.00 0.58
N THR A 119 6.51 -3.39 1.18
CA THR A 119 5.27 -4.10 1.55
C THR A 119 4.42 -4.47 0.34
N ALA A 120 4.50 -3.70 -0.75
CA ALA A 120 3.82 -3.99 -2.01
C ALA A 120 4.59 -4.93 -2.95
N TRP A 121 5.78 -5.39 -2.54
CA TRP A 121 6.60 -6.32 -3.32
C TRP A 121 6.34 -7.78 -2.94
N VAL A 122 6.08 -8.62 -3.94
CA VAL A 122 6.00 -10.08 -3.79
C VAL A 122 7.01 -10.73 -4.72
N PRO A 123 7.98 -11.50 -4.19
CA PRO A 123 8.93 -12.22 -5.01
C PRO A 123 8.23 -13.33 -5.81
N SER A 124 8.90 -13.86 -6.83
CA SER A 124 8.46 -15.07 -7.50
C SER A 124 8.38 -16.27 -6.54
N ALA A 125 7.58 -17.28 -6.89
CA ALA A 125 7.51 -18.51 -6.10
C ALA A 125 8.89 -19.21 -6.08
N PRO A 126 9.36 -19.68 -4.91
CA PRO A 126 10.63 -20.38 -4.83
C PRO A 126 10.60 -21.63 -5.70
N GLY A 127 11.61 -21.79 -6.55
CA GLY A 127 11.73 -22.92 -7.49
C GLY A 127 10.92 -22.80 -8.79
N ALA A 128 10.11 -21.75 -8.97
CA ALA A 128 9.38 -21.53 -10.23
C ALA A 128 10.28 -20.82 -11.25
N MET A 129 10.48 -21.42 -12.43
CA MET A 129 11.12 -20.75 -13.56
C MET A 129 10.18 -19.70 -14.15
N PRO A 130 10.68 -18.48 -14.47
CA PRO A 130 9.86 -17.44 -15.04
C PRO A 130 9.38 -17.85 -16.44
N LEU A 131 8.07 -17.82 -16.64
CA LEU A 131 7.49 -18.08 -17.96
C LEU A 131 7.79 -16.94 -18.94
N SER A 132 7.64 -17.22 -20.24
CA SER A 132 7.62 -16.17 -21.24
C SER A 132 6.48 -15.20 -20.96
N GLU A 133 6.70 -13.92 -21.28
CA GLU A 133 5.71 -12.86 -21.07
C GLU A 133 4.38 -13.18 -21.74
N HIS A 134 4.41 -13.74 -22.96
CA HIS A 134 3.18 -14.10 -23.67
C HIS A 134 2.36 -15.16 -22.91
N ARG A 135 3.01 -16.16 -22.29
CA ARG A 135 2.33 -17.21 -21.52
C ARG A 135 1.75 -16.66 -20.24
N LEU A 136 2.47 -15.75 -19.57
CA LEU A 136 1.93 -15.04 -18.41
C LEU A 136 0.69 -14.23 -18.79
N LYS A 137 0.72 -13.49 -19.91
CA LYS A 137 -0.44 -12.74 -20.41
C LYS A 137 -1.62 -13.66 -20.77
N GLN A 138 -1.36 -14.84 -21.34
CA GLN A 138 -2.39 -15.85 -21.63
C GLN A 138 -3.00 -16.42 -20.34
N ARG A 139 -2.19 -16.76 -19.34
CA ARG A 139 -2.65 -17.20 -18.01
C ARG A 139 -3.53 -16.17 -17.34
N ILE A 140 -3.10 -14.91 -17.36
CA ILE A 140 -3.87 -13.79 -16.83
C ILE A 140 -5.19 -13.64 -17.60
N GLY A 141 -5.16 -13.76 -18.93
CA GLY A 141 -6.37 -13.76 -19.76
C GLY A 141 -7.33 -14.90 -19.41
N SER A 142 -6.80 -16.09 -19.07
CA SER A 142 -7.60 -17.25 -18.70
C SER A 142 -8.43 -17.05 -17.42
N LEU A 143 -8.03 -16.12 -16.53
CA LEU A 143 -8.81 -15.77 -15.34
C LEU A 143 -10.23 -15.28 -15.68
N ALA A 144 -10.43 -14.68 -16.86
CA ALA A 144 -11.78 -14.29 -17.31
C ALA A 144 -12.70 -15.51 -17.46
N ASN A 145 -12.13 -16.66 -17.85
CA ASN A 145 -12.84 -17.93 -18.01
C ASN A 145 -12.99 -18.70 -16.69
N ALA A 146 -12.38 -18.23 -15.59
CA ALA A 146 -12.45 -18.85 -14.27
C ALA A 146 -13.75 -18.50 -13.49
N GLY A 147 -14.77 -17.97 -14.16
CA GLY A 147 -16.05 -17.58 -13.54
C GLY A 147 -16.00 -16.25 -12.77
N LEU A 148 -14.98 -15.43 -12.99
CA LEU A 148 -14.72 -14.20 -12.24
C LEU A 148 -15.26 -12.91 -12.89
N HIS A 149 -16.00 -13.03 -14.00
CA HIS A 149 -16.58 -11.93 -14.79
C HIS A 149 -15.60 -10.76 -15.02
N LEU A 150 -14.38 -11.08 -15.43
CA LEU A 150 -13.32 -10.10 -15.67
C LEU A 150 -13.36 -9.60 -17.12
N ARG A 151 -13.13 -8.31 -17.31
CA ARG A 151 -12.84 -7.68 -18.60
C ARG A 151 -11.34 -7.50 -18.72
N VAL A 152 -10.76 -7.97 -19.82
CA VAL A 152 -9.33 -7.84 -20.10
C VAL A 152 -9.18 -6.93 -21.30
N GLU A 153 -8.62 -5.75 -21.07
CA GLU A 153 -8.41 -4.72 -22.09
C GLU A 153 -6.91 -4.60 -22.37
N ARG A 154 -6.56 -4.55 -23.66
CA ARG A 154 -5.20 -4.30 -24.13
C ARG A 154 -5.17 -2.92 -24.76
N PRO A 155 -4.53 -1.92 -24.12
CA PRO A 155 -4.47 -0.57 -24.67
C PRO A 155 -3.78 -0.57 -26.03
N ALA A 156 -4.37 0.09 -27.02
CA ALA A 156 -3.76 0.22 -28.33
C ALA A 156 -2.46 1.05 -28.24
N GLY A 157 -1.37 0.54 -28.81
CA GLY A 157 -0.06 1.20 -28.78
C GLY A 157 0.82 0.91 -27.55
N GLU A 158 0.32 0.15 -26.56
CA GLU A 158 1.10 -0.22 -25.36
C GLU A 158 1.09 -1.74 -25.14
N PRO A 159 1.89 -2.50 -25.91
CA PRO A 159 1.85 -3.98 -25.89
C PRO A 159 2.24 -4.56 -24.53
N ASP A 160 3.04 -3.83 -23.75
CA ASP A 160 3.54 -4.24 -22.44
C ASP A 160 2.52 -4.02 -21.32
N ARG A 161 1.30 -3.56 -21.64
CA ARG A 161 0.26 -3.25 -20.67
C ARG A 161 -1.00 -4.05 -20.88
N ILE A 162 -1.60 -4.47 -19.78
CA ILE A 162 -2.93 -5.07 -19.74
C ILE A 162 -3.72 -4.41 -18.62
N LEU A 163 -4.95 -4.01 -18.90
CA LEU A 163 -5.91 -3.56 -17.89
C LEU A 163 -6.89 -4.70 -17.63
N ILE A 164 -7.03 -5.08 -16.36
CA ILE A 164 -7.96 -6.12 -15.94
C ILE A 164 -8.98 -5.47 -15.04
N ALA A 165 -10.22 -5.45 -15.49
CA ALA A 165 -11.30 -4.71 -14.85
C ALA A 165 -12.42 -5.67 -14.43
N ARG A 166 -13.01 -5.43 -13.26
CA ARG A 166 -14.19 -6.15 -12.78
C ARG A 166 -15.30 -5.15 -12.48
N GLY A 167 -16.45 -5.34 -13.12
CA GLY A 167 -17.65 -4.58 -12.82
C GLY A 167 -18.25 -5.01 -11.48
N PHE A 168 -18.78 -4.07 -10.72
CA PHE A 168 -19.59 -4.30 -9.53
C PHE A 168 -20.74 -3.28 -9.48
N ARG A 169 -21.78 -3.57 -8.68
CA ARG A 169 -23.00 -2.74 -8.60
C ARG A 169 -23.64 -2.54 -9.97
N ASP A 170 -24.01 -3.65 -10.61
CA ASP A 170 -24.67 -3.68 -11.93
C ASP A 170 -23.86 -3.01 -13.06
N GLY A 171 -22.53 -3.01 -12.94
CA GLY A 171 -21.63 -2.43 -13.94
C GLY A 171 -21.56 -0.89 -13.93
N LYS A 172 -22.19 -0.23 -12.94
CA LYS A 172 -22.05 1.22 -12.71
C LYS A 172 -20.66 1.59 -12.18
N ARG A 173 -19.95 0.62 -11.60
CA ARG A 173 -18.59 0.80 -11.10
C ARG A 173 -17.71 -0.35 -11.53
N THR A 174 -16.43 -0.05 -11.78
CA THR A 174 -15.45 -1.05 -12.16
C THR A 174 -14.17 -0.82 -11.36
N ILE A 175 -13.62 -1.87 -10.74
CA ILE A 175 -12.27 -1.86 -10.19
C ILE A 175 -11.34 -2.50 -11.21
N GLY A 176 -10.32 -1.76 -11.61
CA GLY A 176 -9.29 -2.16 -12.55
C GLY A 176 -7.93 -2.35 -11.88
N VAL A 177 -7.12 -3.23 -12.44
CA VAL A 177 -5.69 -3.30 -12.17
C VAL A 177 -4.95 -3.22 -13.50
N ARG A 178 -4.17 -2.16 -13.68
CA ARG A 178 -3.26 -1.98 -14.80
C ARG A 178 -1.95 -2.70 -14.48
N LEU A 179 -1.59 -3.66 -15.31
CA LEU A 179 -0.35 -4.42 -15.23
C LEU A 179 0.60 -3.95 -16.33
N THR A 180 1.82 -3.57 -15.96
CA THR A 180 2.93 -3.31 -16.89
C THR A 180 3.99 -4.39 -16.73
N PHE A 181 4.31 -5.10 -17.80
CA PHE A 181 5.26 -6.21 -17.79
C PHE A 181 6.68 -5.70 -18.04
N VAL A 182 7.60 -6.02 -17.13
CA VAL A 182 9.03 -5.67 -17.22
C VAL A 182 9.84 -6.95 -17.45
N SER A 183 9.91 -7.37 -18.70
CA SER A 183 10.39 -8.71 -19.08
C SER A 183 11.86 -8.94 -18.75
N ARG A 184 12.71 -7.90 -18.81
CA ARG A 184 14.12 -8.00 -18.42
C ARG A 184 14.35 -8.39 -16.95
N ARG A 185 13.39 -8.11 -16.07
CA ARG A 185 13.47 -8.39 -14.63
C ARG A 185 12.41 -9.40 -14.17
N HIS A 186 11.68 -10.02 -15.11
CA HIS A 186 10.56 -10.93 -14.83
C HIS A 186 9.63 -10.41 -13.73
N CYS A 187 9.20 -9.16 -13.88
CA CYS A 187 8.43 -8.46 -12.87
C CYS A 187 7.23 -7.73 -13.49
N VAL A 188 6.13 -7.69 -12.74
CA VAL A 188 4.89 -7.03 -13.10
C VAL A 188 4.68 -5.83 -12.17
N LEU A 189 4.65 -4.65 -12.76
CA LEU A 189 4.27 -3.42 -12.09
C LEU A 189 2.75 -3.29 -12.13
N ALA A 190 2.11 -3.25 -10.97
CA ALA A 190 0.67 -3.25 -10.84
C ALA A 190 0.15 -1.96 -10.21
N ARG A 191 -0.90 -1.41 -10.81
CA ARG A 191 -1.57 -0.21 -10.33
C ARG A 191 -3.08 -0.41 -10.32
N GLU A 192 -3.69 -0.22 -9.16
CA GLU A 192 -5.16 -0.21 -9.05
C GLU A 192 -5.73 1.06 -9.68
N VAL A 193 -6.85 0.93 -10.37
CA VAL A 193 -7.56 2.00 -11.06
C VAL A 193 -9.04 1.85 -10.72
N SER A 194 -9.72 2.94 -10.40
CA SER A 194 -11.16 2.92 -10.17
C SER A 194 -11.88 3.63 -11.31
N LEU A 195 -12.88 2.97 -11.88
CA LEU A 195 -13.69 3.47 -12.98
C LEU A 195 -15.11 3.66 -12.47
N ILE A 196 -15.63 4.89 -12.57
CA ILE A 196 -16.98 5.23 -12.12
C ILE A 196 -17.80 5.66 -13.33
N ARG A 197 -18.98 5.05 -13.47
CA ARG A 197 -19.95 5.41 -14.50
C ARG A 197 -21.24 5.91 -13.85
N GLY A 198 -21.33 7.23 -13.67
CA GLY A 198 -22.56 7.91 -13.22
C GLY A 198 -23.05 7.54 -11.81
N ASP A 199 -22.16 7.13 -10.90
CA ASP A 199 -22.51 6.72 -9.53
C ASP A 199 -21.99 7.72 -8.47
N LYS A 200 -22.68 7.83 -7.34
CA LYS A 200 -22.31 8.74 -6.23
C LYS A 200 -21.05 8.23 -5.52
N PRO A 201 -20.10 9.10 -5.11
CA PRO A 201 -18.87 8.68 -4.43
C PRO A 201 -19.15 7.85 -3.17
N MET A 202 -18.36 6.81 -2.91
CA MET A 202 -18.56 5.92 -1.75
C MET A 202 -18.01 6.50 -0.46
N ASN A 203 -17.07 7.44 -0.53
CA ASN A 203 -16.46 8.05 0.65
C ASN A 203 -15.92 9.46 0.37
N ALA A 204 -15.56 10.16 1.44
CA ALA A 204 -15.03 11.52 1.39
C ALA A 204 -13.71 11.62 0.61
N SER A 205 -12.91 10.54 0.55
CA SER A 205 -11.66 10.52 -0.21
C SER A 205 -11.93 10.50 -1.71
N GLU A 206 -12.86 9.67 -2.18
CA GLU A 206 -13.34 9.57 -3.57
C GLU A 206 -14.04 10.86 -4.02
N ALA A 207 -14.84 11.47 -3.14
CA ALA A 207 -15.49 12.75 -3.41
C ALA A 207 -14.50 13.92 -3.63
N ARG A 208 -13.26 13.78 -3.15
CA ARG A 208 -12.20 14.80 -3.28
C ARG A 208 -11.24 14.53 -4.44
N MET A 209 -11.40 13.42 -5.16
CA MET A 209 -10.52 13.08 -6.28
C MET A 209 -10.85 13.95 -7.50
N ARG A 210 -9.84 14.64 -8.04
CA ARG A 210 -9.97 15.37 -9.31
C ARG A 210 -9.96 14.37 -10.47
N SER A 211 -10.85 14.59 -11.44
CA SER A 211 -10.88 13.83 -12.69
C SER A 211 -9.56 13.98 -13.45
N GLY A 212 -9.04 12.88 -13.99
CA GLY A 212 -7.91 12.93 -14.93
C GLY A 212 -8.32 13.60 -16.26
N PRO A 213 -7.34 14.07 -17.05
CA PRO A 213 -7.61 14.79 -18.29
C PRO A 213 -8.00 13.78 -19.38
N ARG A 214 -9.29 13.50 -19.53
CA ARG A 214 -9.85 13.03 -20.81
C ARG A 214 -10.59 14.23 -21.40
N ASN A 215 -10.16 14.70 -22.58
CA ASN A 215 -10.86 15.76 -23.28
C ASN A 215 -12.29 15.29 -23.58
N HIS A 216 -13.25 15.98 -22.99
CA HIS A 216 -14.67 15.81 -23.22
C HIS A 216 -14.98 16.24 -24.66
N ASP A 217 -15.39 15.32 -25.52
CA ASP A 217 -15.63 15.58 -26.96
C ASP A 217 -17.04 16.12 -27.24
N GLY A 218 -17.87 16.29 -26.20
CA GLY A 218 -19.21 16.86 -26.25
C GLY A 218 -20.22 16.10 -27.11
N LYS A 219 -19.84 14.96 -27.70
CA LYS A 219 -20.68 14.19 -28.62
C LYS A 219 -21.03 12.80 -28.08
N HIS A 220 -20.36 12.34 -27.03
CA HIS A 220 -20.66 11.07 -26.38
C HIS A 220 -20.98 11.31 -24.89
N PRO A 221 -22.04 10.67 -24.33
CA PRO A 221 -22.27 10.71 -22.89
C PRO A 221 -21.04 10.14 -22.18
N ASP A 222 -20.56 10.80 -21.12
CA ASP A 222 -19.30 10.49 -20.42
C ASP A 222 -19.17 9.00 -20.08
N ALA A 223 -18.56 8.26 -21.01
CA ALA A 223 -18.29 6.84 -20.86
C ALA A 223 -17.00 6.73 -20.02
N ASP A 224 -17.23 6.50 -18.73
CA ASP A 224 -16.26 6.14 -17.71
C ASP A 224 -15.30 7.26 -17.28
N LEU A 225 -15.58 7.85 -16.10
CA LEU A 225 -14.55 8.61 -15.38
C LEU A 225 -13.54 7.60 -14.81
N ILE A 226 -12.39 7.53 -15.46
CA ILE A 226 -11.23 6.80 -14.97
C ILE A 226 -10.58 7.64 -13.88
N TYR A 227 -10.85 7.29 -12.63
CA TYR A 227 -10.03 7.75 -11.53
C TYR A 227 -8.77 6.89 -11.54
N ASP A 228 -7.67 7.47 -12.03
CA ASP A 228 -6.34 6.98 -11.71
C ASP A 228 -6.01 7.37 -10.26
N ALA A 229 -6.90 6.96 -9.36
CA ALA A 229 -6.61 6.94 -7.96
C ALA A 229 -5.51 5.90 -7.81
N SER A 230 -4.30 6.36 -7.50
CA SER A 230 -3.31 5.53 -6.84
C SER A 230 -3.87 5.15 -5.48
N LEU A 231 -4.87 4.27 -5.49
CA LEU A 231 -5.15 3.36 -4.39
C LEU A 231 -3.86 2.54 -4.34
N THR A 232 -2.89 3.07 -3.60
CA THR A 232 -1.72 2.40 -3.07
C THR A 232 -1.99 0.91 -3.07
N ALA A 233 -1.41 0.21 -4.05
CA ALA A 233 -1.83 -1.15 -4.39
C ALA A 233 -1.95 -1.95 -3.10
N SER A 234 -3.14 -2.52 -2.87
CA SER A 234 -3.46 -3.18 -1.62
C SER A 234 -2.35 -4.20 -1.33
N PRO A 235 -1.55 -4.03 -0.25
CA PRO A 235 -0.39 -4.88 -0.04
C PRO A 235 -0.89 -6.31 -0.02
N PRO A 236 -0.38 -7.18 -0.89
CA PRO A 236 -0.97 -8.47 -1.10
C PRO A 236 -0.84 -9.33 0.16
N SER A 237 -1.94 -9.50 0.90
CA SER A 237 -1.97 -10.32 2.12
C SER A 237 -1.75 -11.79 1.77
N GLU A 238 -0.81 -12.41 2.47
CA GLU A 238 -0.53 -13.82 2.28
C GLU A 238 -1.70 -14.67 2.79
N ALA A 239 -2.30 -14.30 3.92
CA ALA A 239 -3.50 -14.95 4.46
C ALA A 239 -4.65 -15.00 3.44
N VAL A 240 -4.96 -13.88 2.77
CA VAL A 240 -6.00 -13.84 1.71
C VAL A 240 -5.59 -14.69 0.50
N ARG A 241 -4.33 -14.58 0.07
CA ARG A 241 -3.78 -15.36 -1.06
C ARG A 241 -3.75 -16.87 -0.81
N ARG A 242 -3.65 -17.31 0.45
CA ARG A 242 -3.76 -18.73 0.83
C ARG A 242 -5.21 -19.21 0.73
N ARG A 243 -6.20 -18.39 1.10
CA ARG A 243 -7.63 -18.72 0.99
C ARG A 243 -8.13 -18.78 -0.46
N ILE A 244 -7.62 -17.92 -1.34
CA ILE A 244 -8.01 -17.90 -2.76
C ILE A 244 -7.60 -19.19 -3.48
N ALA A 245 -6.41 -19.74 -3.18
CA ALA A 245 -5.79 -20.93 -3.77
C ALA A 245 -6.07 -21.18 -5.27
N LEU A 246 -5.03 -21.05 -6.11
CA LEU A 246 -5.15 -21.25 -7.55
C LEU A 246 -4.61 -22.61 -7.97
N ARG A 247 -5.29 -23.25 -8.92
CA ARG A 247 -4.78 -24.39 -9.68
C ARG A 247 -4.43 -23.89 -11.08
N ILE A 248 -3.18 -24.11 -11.50
CA ILE A 248 -2.71 -23.71 -12.82
C ILE A 248 -2.30 -24.98 -13.57
N THR A 249 -2.96 -25.22 -14.71
CA THR A 249 -2.64 -26.32 -15.63
C THR A 249 -2.31 -25.69 -16.97
N ASP A 250 -1.06 -25.81 -17.42
CA ASP A 250 -0.52 -25.09 -18.59
C ASP A 250 -0.79 -23.58 -18.52
N ASP A 251 -1.62 -23.04 -19.41
CA ASP A 251 -2.00 -21.63 -19.43
C ASP A 251 -3.40 -21.36 -18.86
N ARG A 252 -4.07 -22.39 -18.32
CA ARG A 252 -5.39 -22.28 -17.72
C ARG A 252 -5.28 -22.09 -16.21
N VAL A 253 -5.95 -21.05 -15.71
CA VAL A 253 -6.06 -20.76 -14.27
C VAL A 253 -7.46 -21.10 -13.78
N GLU A 254 -7.53 -21.84 -12.68
CA GLU A 254 -8.76 -22.19 -11.99
C GLU A 254 -8.69 -21.76 -10.51
N ILE A 255 -9.83 -21.31 -9.98
CA ILE A 255 -9.96 -21.00 -8.55
C ILE A 255 -10.29 -22.30 -7.82
N ALA A 256 -9.32 -22.81 -7.06
CA ALA A 256 -9.45 -24.04 -6.28
C ALA A 256 -9.86 -23.80 -4.83
N GLY A 257 -9.60 -22.59 -4.30
CA GLY A 257 -10.00 -22.18 -2.96
C GLY A 257 -11.37 -21.49 -2.93
N ASP A 258 -11.49 -20.51 -2.05
CA ASP A 258 -12.73 -19.78 -1.81
C ASP A 258 -13.08 -18.85 -3.00
N LYS A 259 -14.10 -19.27 -3.76
CA LYS A 259 -14.58 -18.55 -4.94
C LYS A 259 -15.23 -17.21 -4.59
N ASP A 260 -15.89 -17.09 -3.44
CA ASP A 260 -16.55 -15.85 -3.04
C ASP A 260 -15.50 -14.81 -2.65
N ILE A 261 -14.45 -15.22 -1.95
CA ILE A 261 -13.30 -14.36 -1.67
C ILE A 261 -12.60 -13.96 -2.98
N ALA A 262 -12.40 -14.87 -3.93
CA ALA A 262 -11.77 -14.55 -5.22
C ALA A 262 -12.65 -13.64 -6.11
N ALA A 263 -13.97 -13.78 -6.02
CA ALA A 263 -14.96 -13.00 -6.75
C ALA A 263 -15.21 -11.61 -6.14
N ALA A 264 -14.86 -11.40 -4.87
CA ALA A 264 -14.94 -10.08 -4.24
C ALA A 264 -14.09 -9.03 -5.00
N PRO A 265 -14.67 -7.88 -5.42
CA PRO A 265 -13.96 -6.87 -6.23
C PRO A 265 -12.67 -6.35 -5.57
N ALA A 266 -12.67 -6.22 -4.24
CA ALA A 266 -11.50 -5.78 -3.47
C ALA A 266 -10.30 -6.74 -3.53
N ASN A 267 -10.53 -8.01 -3.89
CA ASN A 267 -9.51 -9.05 -3.88
C ASN A 267 -8.88 -9.30 -5.26
N LEU A 268 -9.24 -8.50 -6.28
CA LEU A 268 -8.70 -8.64 -7.64
C LEU A 268 -7.17 -8.58 -7.66
N ALA A 269 -6.56 -7.63 -6.93
CA ALA A 269 -5.11 -7.52 -6.81
C ALA A 269 -4.48 -8.78 -6.19
N HIS A 270 -5.14 -9.41 -5.20
CA HIS A 270 -4.65 -10.64 -4.56
C HIS A 270 -4.68 -11.85 -5.50
N VAL A 271 -5.75 -11.99 -6.30
CA VAL A 271 -5.87 -13.04 -7.34
C VAL A 271 -4.75 -12.88 -8.37
N LEU A 272 -4.57 -11.67 -8.91
CA LEU A 272 -3.56 -11.37 -9.92
C LEU A 272 -2.14 -11.59 -9.38
N THR A 273 -1.86 -11.10 -8.16
CA THR A 273 -0.57 -11.33 -7.49
C THR A 273 -0.28 -12.82 -7.34
N LYS A 274 -1.29 -13.65 -7.02
CA LYS A 274 -1.11 -15.09 -6.87
C LYS A 274 -0.77 -15.77 -8.20
N VAL A 275 -1.43 -15.39 -9.32
CA VAL A 275 -1.08 -15.89 -10.66
C VAL A 275 0.34 -15.51 -11.06
N VAL A 276 0.72 -14.24 -10.89
CA VAL A 276 2.06 -13.73 -11.23
C VAL A 276 3.13 -14.47 -10.43
N HIS A 277 2.94 -14.57 -9.12
CA HIS A 277 3.84 -15.27 -8.21
C HIS A 277 4.05 -16.75 -8.58
N GLN A 278 2.96 -17.51 -8.81
CA GLN A 278 3.04 -18.93 -9.21
C GLN A 278 3.59 -19.15 -10.62
N SER A 279 3.59 -18.11 -11.45
CA SER A 279 4.14 -18.14 -12.81
C SER A 279 5.63 -17.80 -12.86
N GLY A 280 6.29 -17.67 -11.71
CA GLY A 280 7.73 -17.38 -11.60
C GLY A 280 8.09 -15.91 -11.78
N TRP A 281 7.12 -15.00 -11.78
CA TRP A 281 7.33 -13.56 -11.90
C TRP A 281 7.16 -12.86 -10.55
N ALA A 282 7.86 -11.76 -10.37
CA ALA A 282 7.67 -10.89 -9.22
C ALA A 282 6.55 -9.87 -9.46
N TRP A 283 5.97 -9.37 -8.37
CA TRP A 283 4.92 -8.38 -8.38
C TRP A 283 5.35 -7.15 -7.58
N GLN A 284 5.09 -5.96 -8.13
CA GLN A 284 5.29 -4.70 -7.44
C GLN A 284 4.05 -3.83 -7.57
N GLY A 285 3.44 -3.48 -6.43
CA GLY A 285 2.50 -2.38 -6.39
C GLY A 285 3.18 -1.04 -6.65
N VAL A 286 2.63 -0.25 -7.55
CA VAL A 286 3.15 1.06 -7.93
C VAL A 286 2.32 2.19 -7.30
N PHE A 287 3.01 3.20 -6.79
CA PHE A 287 2.41 4.35 -6.10
C PHE A 287 2.42 5.63 -6.95
N ALA A 288 3.30 5.72 -7.94
CA ALA A 288 3.45 6.89 -8.79
C ALA A 288 3.87 6.54 -10.22
N ASP A 289 3.45 7.37 -11.20
CA ASP A 289 3.71 7.19 -12.63
C ASP A 289 5.19 7.11 -13.02
N TRP A 290 6.08 7.71 -12.23
CA TRP A 290 7.52 7.74 -12.51
C TRP A 290 8.22 6.41 -12.17
N GLN A 291 7.58 5.51 -11.42
CA GLN A 291 8.14 4.21 -11.05
C GLN A 291 8.07 3.24 -12.24
N ARG A 292 9.09 3.30 -13.12
CA ARG A 292 9.18 2.48 -14.35
C ARG A 292 10.02 1.20 -14.17
N GLY A 293 10.73 1.08 -13.06
CA GLY A 293 11.60 -0.04 -12.76
C GLY A 293 11.02 -0.94 -11.68
N CYS A 294 11.26 -2.23 -11.82
CA CYS A 294 11.13 -3.15 -10.69
C CYS A 294 12.31 -2.96 -9.75
N ARG A 295 12.09 -3.19 -8.46
CA ARG A 295 13.12 -3.06 -7.43
C ARG A 295 14.39 -3.87 -7.76
#